data_AF-A0A4R1RS70-F1
#
_entry.id   AF-A0A4R1RS70-F1
#
_cell.length_a   1.000
_cell.length_b   1.000
_cell.length_c   1.000
_cell.angle_alpha   90.00
_cell.angle_beta   90.00
_cell.angle_gamma   90.00
#
_symmetry.space_group_name_H-M   'P 1'
#
loop_
_entity.id
_entity.type
_entity.pdbx_description
1 polymer ?
#
loop_
_entity_poly.entity_id
_entity_poly.type
_entity_poly.pdbx_seq_one_letter_code
_entity_poly.pdbx_strand_id
1 'polypeptide(L)'
;MSMMSIRRICQKVLAPVIIILVIGLTVGMFYIGIPQLSKEPTSYQGKAIKINGKVIGGEEFNNYLMRAAQQASQMQQYGMTYNDAQIRDTALNIALQDTAFNQEISKAKITATETDVDKLIKKYLPTEEELQSFMEKQGYTDKNEFRKAVKNDIVKQKFITLKARQLKIKVPKEQIEGMLEQIQVSHILIGLKSGNTTRTDAEALARANEVYAKATASNADFSQLAKQYSDDPGSKDQGGVIGPMPLEQFKGSMVKEFVDGSLALKAGEVSRPVKTEYGYHIIKLDSKDVPSGKEYKEKYKEAENDLLLQSAPYNQSFQNWLQGVYKKAQANMEVMDPALKAYRFKQEQKWDEAAKAYEKAIKMAYYKNKIDLYIDASDVYLKLKQPKEAIKVLKRVPAQSQDIVDYQIALAKAYNDAGQKNAAKQTLTKFSAAHSTETNIHESLKAAFTEMKMTAEAKKEEQIIATLKQKEEEMLQKYQQNLNQKAANPEASPSAEATQSPAPSDSTAN
;
A
#
# COMPACT_ATOMS: atom_id res chain seq x y z
N MET A 1 -15.01 -31.95 -11.53
CA MET A 1 -14.70 -30.71 -12.28
C MET A 1 -13.39 -30.90 -13.03
N SER A 2 -13.43 -30.89 -14.36
CA SER A 2 -12.29 -31.23 -15.23
C SER A 2 -11.19 -30.15 -15.18
N MET A 3 -9.91 -30.57 -15.18
CA MET A 3 -8.71 -29.71 -15.25
C MET A 3 -8.72 -28.68 -16.41
N MET A 4 -9.59 -28.84 -17.42
CA MET A 4 -9.81 -27.85 -18.48
C MET A 4 -10.46 -26.55 -17.99
N SER A 5 -11.19 -26.53 -16.86
CA SER A 5 -11.79 -25.29 -16.35
C SER A 5 -10.77 -24.39 -15.65
N ILE A 6 -9.80 -24.98 -14.93
CA ILE A 6 -8.78 -24.26 -14.17
C ILE A 6 -7.83 -23.50 -15.10
N ARG A 7 -7.47 -24.04 -16.27
CA ARG A 7 -6.55 -23.39 -17.21
C ARG A 7 -7.17 -22.14 -17.88
N ARG A 8 -8.48 -22.19 -18.21
CA ARG A 8 -9.24 -21.03 -18.72
C ARG A 8 -9.48 -19.98 -17.64
N ILE A 9 -9.69 -20.39 -16.40
CA ILE A 9 -9.82 -19.49 -15.25
C ILE A 9 -8.47 -18.82 -14.96
N CYS A 10 -7.36 -19.57 -14.95
CA CYS A 10 -6.02 -18.98 -14.79
C CYS A 10 -5.66 -18.02 -15.92
N GLN A 11 -5.98 -18.30 -17.19
CA GLN A 11 -5.71 -17.33 -18.27
C GLN A 11 -6.61 -16.07 -18.19
N LYS A 12 -7.86 -16.19 -17.77
CA LYS A 12 -8.78 -15.04 -17.63
C LYS A 12 -8.58 -14.25 -16.33
N VAL A 13 -8.01 -14.86 -15.29
CA VAL A 13 -7.81 -14.22 -13.98
C VAL A 13 -6.34 -13.79 -13.79
N LEU A 14 -5.34 -14.56 -14.21
CA LEU A 14 -3.93 -14.15 -14.10
C LEU A 14 -3.52 -13.15 -15.17
N ALA A 15 -4.04 -13.21 -16.41
CA ALA A 15 -3.65 -12.24 -17.44
C ALA A 15 -3.98 -10.79 -17.02
N PRO A 16 -5.20 -10.45 -16.55
CA PRO A 16 -5.46 -9.12 -16.03
C PRO A 16 -4.67 -8.81 -14.75
N VAL A 17 -4.40 -9.78 -13.86
CA VAL A 17 -3.60 -9.54 -12.64
C VAL A 17 -2.13 -9.24 -12.95
N ILE A 18 -1.52 -9.95 -13.90
CA ILE A 18 -0.14 -9.73 -14.36
C ILE A 18 -0.04 -8.44 -15.17
N ILE A 19 -1.00 -8.17 -16.05
CA ILE A 19 -1.10 -6.91 -16.79
C ILE A 19 -1.25 -5.74 -15.81
N ILE A 20 -2.03 -5.87 -14.73
CA ILE A 20 -2.18 -4.83 -13.69
C ILE A 20 -0.91 -4.65 -12.85
N LEU A 21 -0.19 -5.72 -12.51
CA LEU A 21 1.10 -5.64 -11.81
C LEU A 21 2.18 -4.98 -12.69
N VAL A 22 2.19 -5.31 -13.98
CA VAL A 22 3.12 -4.73 -14.95
C VAL A 22 2.74 -3.29 -15.30
N ILE A 23 1.46 -2.94 -15.40
CA ILE A 23 0.97 -1.56 -15.55
C ILE A 23 1.29 -0.76 -14.27
N GLY A 24 1.14 -1.33 -13.08
CA GLY A 24 1.58 -0.69 -11.82
C GLY A 24 3.08 -0.43 -11.74
N LEU A 25 3.89 -1.21 -12.47
CA LEU A 25 5.35 -1.06 -12.59
C LEU A 25 5.79 -0.20 -13.81
N THR A 26 5.01 -0.15 -14.90
CA THR A 26 5.35 0.51 -16.18
C THR A 26 4.59 1.81 -16.44
N VAL A 27 3.39 1.98 -15.88
CA VAL A 27 2.84 3.30 -15.53
C VAL A 27 3.60 3.73 -14.30
N GLY A 28 4.78 4.30 -14.51
CA GLY A 28 5.63 4.78 -13.44
C GLY A 28 4.80 5.55 -12.43
N MET A 29 4.75 5.06 -11.20
CA MET A 29 4.23 5.79 -10.05
C MET A 29 2.83 6.39 -10.26
N PHE A 30 1.78 5.58 -10.11
CA PHE A 30 0.74 6.05 -9.19
C PHE A 30 1.38 6.12 -7.80
N TYR A 31 2.12 7.20 -7.52
CA TYR A 31 2.54 7.61 -6.17
C TYR A 31 1.32 7.92 -5.27
N ILE A 32 0.12 7.72 -5.81
CA ILE A 32 -1.15 7.76 -5.14
C ILE A 32 -1.56 6.29 -5.02
N GLY A 33 -1.13 5.64 -3.94
CA GLY A 33 -1.98 4.61 -3.35
C GLY A 33 -3.27 5.31 -2.97
N ILE A 34 -4.28 5.22 -3.85
CA ILE A 34 -5.63 5.65 -3.52
C ILE A 34 -6.25 4.46 -2.78
N PRO A 35 -6.67 4.63 -1.52
CA PRO A 35 -7.26 3.55 -0.74
C PRO A 35 -8.54 3.04 -1.39
N GLN A 36 -8.91 1.79 -1.08
CA GLN A 36 -10.29 1.37 -1.19
C GLN A 36 -11.15 2.40 -0.43
N LEU A 37 -12.07 3.06 -1.15
CA LEU A 37 -13.08 3.94 -0.59
C LEU A 37 -14.06 3.10 0.25
N SER A 38 -13.68 2.73 1.48
CA SER A 38 -14.66 2.53 2.53
C SER A 38 -15.16 3.91 2.94
N LYS A 39 -16.42 4.20 2.61
CA LYS A 39 -17.12 5.42 3.01
C LYS A 39 -17.35 5.44 4.52
N GLU A 40 -16.31 5.76 5.28
CA GLU A 40 -16.48 6.47 6.55
C GLU A 40 -16.40 7.96 6.19
N PRO A 41 -17.47 8.76 6.39
CA PRO A 41 -17.37 10.20 6.19
C PRO A 41 -16.39 10.75 7.22
N THR A 42 -15.13 10.93 6.79
CA THR A 42 -14.10 11.57 7.58
C THR A 42 -14.65 12.92 8.04
N SER A 43 -14.74 13.07 9.36
CA SER A 43 -15.66 14.01 10.01
C SER A 43 -15.05 15.37 10.30
N TYR A 44 -13.83 15.64 9.81
CA TYR A 44 -13.13 16.88 10.15
C TYR A 44 -13.75 18.09 9.43
N GLN A 45 -14.23 19.06 10.20
CA GLN A 45 -14.87 20.29 9.68
C GLN A 45 -14.03 21.56 9.92
N GLY A 46 -12.85 21.42 10.52
CA GLY A 46 -12.00 22.54 10.93
C GLY A 46 -11.03 23.03 9.85
N LYS A 47 -10.28 24.09 10.18
CA LYS A 47 -9.06 24.48 9.48
C LYS A 47 -7.89 23.76 10.16
N ALA A 48 -7.20 22.90 9.42
CA ALA A 48 -6.14 22.06 9.97
C ALA A 48 -4.79 22.78 9.96
N ILE A 49 -4.36 23.26 8.79
CA ILE A 49 -3.03 23.82 8.59
C ILE A 49 -3.04 24.89 7.48
N LYS A 50 -2.21 25.90 7.63
CA LYS A 50 -1.91 26.88 6.59
C LYS A 50 -0.46 26.72 6.15
N ILE A 51 -0.20 26.57 4.86
CA ILE A 51 1.15 26.38 4.29
C ILE A 51 1.36 27.40 3.17
N ASN A 52 2.35 28.28 3.32
CA ASN A 52 2.65 29.34 2.34
C ASN A 52 1.39 30.15 1.94
N GLY A 53 0.51 30.45 2.91
CA GLY A 53 -0.72 31.19 2.66
C GLY A 53 -1.96 30.34 2.34
N LYS A 54 -1.79 29.12 1.81
CA LYS A 54 -2.91 28.21 1.51
C LYS A 54 -3.43 27.55 2.79
N VAL A 55 -4.72 27.68 3.08
CA VAL A 55 -5.40 27.01 4.19
C VAL A 55 -5.93 25.65 3.71
N ILE A 56 -5.67 24.61 4.48
CA ILE A 56 -6.14 23.23 4.28
C ILE A 56 -7.03 22.87 5.46
N GLY A 57 -8.22 22.35 5.17
CA GLY A 57 -9.23 21.99 6.15
C GLY A 57 -10.35 21.19 5.49
N GLY A 58 -11.38 20.85 6.26
CA GLY A 58 -12.56 20.14 5.76
C GLY A 58 -12.20 18.87 4.96
N GLU A 59 -12.86 18.72 3.82
CA GLU A 59 -12.68 17.58 2.90
C GLU A 59 -11.25 17.43 2.38
N GLU A 60 -10.51 18.52 2.14
CA GLU A 60 -9.13 18.41 1.68
C GLU A 60 -8.24 17.77 2.77
N PHE A 61 -8.43 18.14 4.04
CA PHE A 61 -7.67 17.55 5.13
C PHE A 61 -8.07 16.10 5.42
N ASN A 62 -9.36 15.80 5.25
CA ASN A 62 -9.90 14.45 5.35
C ASN A 62 -9.22 13.45 4.41
N ASN A 63 -8.87 13.86 3.19
CA ASN A 63 -8.11 13.02 2.26
C ASN A 63 -6.71 12.67 2.80
N TYR A 64 -6.07 13.61 3.49
CA TYR A 64 -4.78 13.36 4.15
C TYR A 64 -4.93 12.49 5.40
N LEU A 65 -6.02 12.64 6.16
CA LEU A 65 -6.36 11.77 7.29
C LEU A 65 -6.54 10.33 6.86
N MET A 66 -7.27 10.10 5.78
CA MET A 66 -7.48 8.76 5.22
C MET A 66 -6.15 8.11 4.83
N ARG A 67 -5.25 8.85 4.17
CA ARG A 67 -3.91 8.35 3.80
C ARG A 67 -3.05 8.04 5.03
N ALA A 68 -3.08 8.90 6.05
CA ALA A 68 -2.36 8.66 7.30
C ALA A 68 -2.91 7.43 8.05
N ALA A 69 -4.23 7.25 8.09
CA ALA A 69 -4.88 6.09 8.70
C ALA A 69 -4.53 4.79 7.96
N GLN A 70 -4.50 4.81 6.63
CA GLN A 70 -4.06 3.67 5.83
C GLN A 70 -2.59 3.34 6.07
N GLN A 71 -1.72 4.34 6.22
CA GLN A 71 -0.32 4.12 6.59
C GLN A 71 -0.21 3.50 7.98
N ALA A 72 -0.97 3.97 8.96
CA ALA A 72 -1.01 3.39 10.30
C ALA A 72 -1.52 1.93 10.28
N SER A 73 -2.58 1.63 9.54
CA SER A 73 -3.11 0.27 9.39
C SER A 73 -2.12 -0.71 8.77
N GLN A 74 -1.35 -0.28 7.77
CA GLN A 74 -0.26 -1.10 7.22
C GLN A 74 0.84 -1.37 8.27
N MET A 75 1.18 -0.37 9.08
CA MET A 75 2.18 -0.50 10.14
C MET A 75 1.72 -1.38 11.31
N GLN A 76 0.41 -1.49 11.55
CA GLN A 76 -0.16 -2.43 12.54
C GLN A 76 0.17 -3.89 12.21
N GLN A 77 0.28 -4.26 10.92
CA GLN A 77 0.72 -5.59 10.51
C GLN A 77 2.15 -5.92 10.97
N TYR A 78 2.95 -4.90 11.24
CA TYR A 78 4.32 -5.01 11.78
C TYR A 78 4.37 -4.77 13.30
N GLY A 79 3.22 -4.80 13.99
CA GLY A 79 3.12 -4.62 15.45
C GLY A 79 3.23 -3.17 15.93
N MET A 80 3.19 -2.18 15.04
CA MET A 80 3.20 -0.76 15.41
C MET A 80 1.79 -0.19 15.47
N THR A 81 1.39 0.31 16.64
CA THR A 81 0.09 0.98 16.83
C THR A 81 0.25 2.50 16.85
N TYR A 82 -0.73 3.20 16.29
CA TYR A 82 -0.77 4.66 16.25
C TYR A 82 -2.08 5.12 16.86
N ASN A 83 -2.03 6.11 17.75
CA ASN A 83 -3.23 6.76 18.28
C ASN A 83 -3.76 7.83 17.30
N ASP A 84 -4.99 8.31 17.56
CA ASP A 84 -5.65 9.32 16.72
C ASP A 84 -4.77 10.57 16.53
N ALA A 85 -4.18 11.09 17.60
CA ALA A 85 -3.33 12.28 17.52
C ALA A 85 -2.10 12.09 16.61
N GLN A 86 -1.46 10.91 16.66
CA GLN A 86 -0.35 10.55 15.78
C GLN A 86 -0.77 10.44 14.31
N ILE A 87 -1.93 9.83 14.04
CA ILE A 87 -2.49 9.72 12.69
C ILE A 87 -2.78 11.12 12.14
N ARG A 88 -3.42 11.98 12.94
CA ARG A 88 -3.76 13.35 12.55
C ARG A 88 -2.52 14.22 12.35
N ASP A 89 -1.46 14.03 13.15
CA ASP A 89 -0.18 14.71 12.93
C ASP A 89 0.53 14.22 11.65
N THR A 90 0.48 12.92 11.39
CA THR A 90 0.97 12.33 10.14
C THR A 90 0.25 12.95 8.93
N ALA A 91 -1.08 13.13 9.02
CA ALA A 91 -1.85 13.80 7.99
C ALA A 91 -1.42 15.25 7.75
N LEU A 92 -1.06 16.01 8.80
CA LEU A 92 -0.48 17.36 8.65
C LEU A 92 0.83 17.32 7.85
N ASN A 93 1.69 16.33 8.13
CA ASN A 93 2.97 16.20 7.47
C ASN A 93 2.80 15.82 5.99
N ILE A 94 1.86 14.92 5.67
CA ILE A 94 1.49 14.60 4.28
C ILE A 94 0.93 15.85 3.58
N ALA A 95 0.01 16.57 4.22
CA ALA A 95 -0.57 17.80 3.67
C ALA A 95 0.49 18.86 3.36
N LEU A 96 1.47 19.01 4.26
CA LEU A 96 2.61 19.91 4.09
C LEU A 96 3.46 19.52 2.88
N GLN A 97 3.87 18.26 2.79
CA GLN A 97 4.73 17.78 1.71
C GLN A 97 4.04 17.89 0.36
N ASP A 98 2.79 17.42 0.26
CA ASP A 98 2.03 17.46 -1.00
C ASP A 98 1.77 18.90 -1.44
N THR A 99 1.38 19.78 -0.51
CA THR A 99 1.14 21.19 -0.83
C THR A 99 2.41 21.89 -1.29
N ALA A 100 3.53 21.68 -0.59
CA ALA A 100 4.80 22.28 -0.95
C ALA A 100 5.27 21.80 -2.33
N PHE A 101 5.18 20.50 -2.60
CA PHE A 101 5.55 19.92 -3.88
C PHE A 101 4.65 20.43 -5.02
N ASN A 102 3.33 20.47 -4.81
CA ASN A 102 2.37 20.99 -5.80
C ASN A 102 2.54 22.48 -6.08
N GLN A 103 3.00 23.26 -5.11
CA GLN A 103 3.37 24.65 -5.32
C GLN A 103 4.61 24.77 -6.23
N GLU A 104 5.60 23.88 -6.09
CA GLU A 104 6.75 23.85 -7.01
C GLU A 104 6.33 23.47 -8.44
N ILE A 105 5.42 22.50 -8.60
CA ILE A 105 4.81 22.17 -9.90
C ILE A 105 4.12 23.40 -10.50
N SER A 106 3.30 24.09 -9.71
CA SER A 106 2.53 25.26 -10.16
C SER A 106 3.44 26.41 -10.62
N LYS A 107 4.56 26.64 -9.93
CA LYS A 107 5.57 27.65 -10.32
C LYS A 107 6.21 27.34 -11.67
N ALA A 108 6.35 26.06 -12.02
CA ALA A 108 6.93 25.65 -13.30
C ALA A 108 5.98 25.86 -14.49
N LYS A 109 4.69 26.16 -14.26
CA LYS A 109 3.68 26.41 -15.31
C LYS A 109 3.59 25.30 -16.36
N ILE A 110 3.78 24.06 -15.92
CA ILE A 110 3.72 22.87 -16.79
C ILE A 110 2.26 22.49 -17.02
N THR A 111 1.93 22.11 -18.25
CA THR A 111 0.58 21.68 -18.64
C THR A 111 0.59 20.32 -19.34
N ALA A 112 -0.55 19.64 -19.27
CA ALA A 112 -0.85 18.45 -20.06
C ALA A 112 -2.09 18.71 -20.92
N THR A 113 -2.12 18.14 -22.11
CA THR A 113 -3.25 18.24 -23.05
C THR A 113 -4.19 17.05 -22.90
N GLU A 114 -5.43 17.15 -23.40
CA GLU A 114 -6.32 15.98 -23.47
C GLU A 114 -5.75 14.87 -24.35
N THR A 115 -5.01 15.24 -25.40
CA THR A 115 -4.29 14.28 -26.24
C THR A 115 -3.21 13.53 -25.47
N ASP A 116 -2.54 14.17 -24.51
CA ASP A 116 -1.57 13.49 -23.63
C ASP A 116 -2.28 12.43 -22.76
N VAL A 117 -3.46 12.78 -22.24
CA VAL A 117 -4.31 11.87 -21.43
C VAL A 117 -4.77 10.68 -22.27
N ASP A 118 -5.30 10.92 -23.46
CA ASP A 118 -5.77 9.87 -24.36
C ASP A 118 -4.65 8.92 -24.78
N LYS A 119 -3.47 9.47 -25.08
CA LYS A 119 -2.28 8.67 -25.40
C LYS A 119 -1.87 7.79 -24.23
N LEU A 120 -1.85 8.31 -23.01
CA LEU A 120 -1.47 7.55 -21.83
C LEU A 120 -2.49 6.45 -21.52
N ILE A 121 -3.78 6.78 -21.51
CA ILE A 121 -4.85 5.80 -21.29
C ILE A 121 -4.77 4.71 -22.36
N LYS A 122 -4.66 5.06 -23.64
CA LYS A 122 -4.55 4.07 -24.72
C LYS A 122 -3.29 3.20 -24.62
N LYS A 123 -2.16 3.77 -24.16
CA LYS A 123 -0.88 3.04 -24.03
C LYS A 123 -0.97 1.93 -22.99
N TYR A 124 -1.66 2.16 -21.88
CA TYR A 124 -1.65 1.25 -20.73
C TYR A 124 -2.98 0.53 -20.48
N LEU A 125 -4.10 1.12 -20.90
CA LEU A 125 -5.46 0.62 -20.75
C LEU A 125 -6.15 0.67 -22.13
N PRO A 126 -5.68 -0.11 -23.11
CA PRO A 126 -6.13 0.00 -24.50
C PRO A 126 -7.60 -0.41 -24.71
N THR A 127 -8.16 -1.24 -23.83
CA THR A 127 -9.58 -1.64 -23.91
C THR A 127 -10.45 -0.92 -22.88
N GLU A 128 -11.74 -0.75 -23.20
CA GLU A 128 -12.70 -0.13 -22.26
C GLU A 128 -12.91 -1.01 -21.02
N GLU A 129 -12.80 -2.34 -21.14
CA GLU A 129 -12.87 -3.27 -20.01
C GLU A 129 -11.69 -3.09 -19.04
N GLU A 130 -10.45 -2.98 -19.56
CA GLU A 130 -9.27 -2.70 -18.74
C GLU A 130 -9.37 -1.34 -18.05
N LEU A 131 -9.82 -0.32 -18.79
CA LEU A 131 -10.02 1.03 -18.24
C LEU A 131 -11.06 1.03 -17.11
N GLN A 132 -12.23 0.42 -17.35
CA GLN A 132 -13.29 0.35 -16.35
C GLN A 132 -12.84 -0.44 -15.11
N SER A 133 -12.20 -1.60 -15.31
CA SER A 133 -11.68 -2.41 -14.20
C SER A 133 -10.61 -1.66 -13.39
N PHE A 134 -9.75 -0.90 -14.07
CA PHE A 134 -8.74 -0.08 -13.40
C PHE A 134 -9.39 1.05 -12.61
N MET A 135 -10.33 1.79 -13.20
CA MET A 135 -11.07 2.86 -12.54
C MET A 135 -11.77 2.37 -11.27
N GLU A 136 -12.53 1.27 -11.36
CA GLU A 136 -13.24 0.67 -10.23
C GLU A 136 -12.29 0.26 -9.09
N LYS A 137 -11.15 -0.37 -9.43
CA LYS A 137 -10.12 -0.73 -8.45
C LYS A 137 -9.48 0.46 -7.77
N GLN A 138 -9.31 1.56 -8.50
CA GLN A 138 -8.81 2.82 -7.98
C GLN A 138 -9.91 3.68 -7.31
N GLY A 139 -11.16 3.18 -7.24
CA GLY A 139 -12.27 3.85 -6.59
C GLY A 139 -12.91 4.99 -7.40
N TYR A 140 -12.60 5.11 -8.70
CA TYR A 140 -13.24 6.08 -9.58
C TYR A 140 -14.53 5.52 -10.17
N THR A 141 -15.62 6.25 -9.94
CA THR A 141 -16.92 5.98 -10.58
C THR A 141 -17.18 6.91 -11.77
N ASP A 142 -16.44 8.02 -11.89
CA ASP A 142 -16.57 9.02 -12.95
C ASP A 142 -15.29 9.06 -13.82
N LYS A 143 -15.47 8.86 -15.14
CA LYS A 143 -14.40 8.87 -16.13
C LYS A 143 -13.73 10.23 -16.28
N ASN A 144 -14.46 11.33 -16.11
CA ASN A 144 -13.90 12.69 -16.16
C ASN A 144 -13.02 12.98 -14.94
N GLU A 145 -13.41 12.51 -13.76
CA GLU A 145 -12.57 12.61 -12.56
C GLU A 145 -11.28 11.81 -12.73
N PHE A 146 -11.39 10.59 -13.26
CA PHE A 146 -10.22 9.77 -13.58
C PHE A 146 -9.29 10.48 -14.58
N ARG A 147 -9.83 10.99 -15.70
CA ARG A 147 -9.05 11.74 -16.70
C ARG A 147 -8.35 12.96 -16.12
N LYS A 148 -9.03 13.69 -15.21
CA LYS A 148 -8.43 14.83 -14.49
C LYS A 148 -7.27 14.38 -13.61
N ALA A 149 -7.40 13.25 -12.91
CA ALA A 149 -6.32 12.67 -12.12
C ALA A 149 -5.13 12.27 -13.00
N VAL A 150 -5.37 11.59 -14.12
CA VAL A 150 -4.34 11.25 -15.12
C VAL A 150 -3.63 12.50 -15.65
N LYS A 151 -4.39 13.56 -15.97
CA LYS A 151 -3.83 14.83 -16.43
C LYS A 151 -2.89 15.46 -15.40
N ASN A 152 -3.29 15.47 -14.13
CA ASN A 152 -2.47 15.98 -13.03
C ASN A 152 -1.21 15.13 -12.84
N ASP A 153 -1.31 13.82 -13.00
CA ASP A 153 -0.18 12.91 -12.94
C ASP A 153 0.83 13.17 -14.06
N ILE A 154 0.36 13.34 -15.31
CA ILE A 154 1.22 13.72 -16.44
C ILE A 154 1.97 15.04 -16.15
N VAL A 155 1.30 16.04 -15.59
CA VAL A 155 1.94 17.31 -15.19
C VAL A 155 3.03 17.06 -14.13
N LYS A 156 2.76 16.20 -13.15
CA LYS A 156 3.73 15.81 -12.11
C LYS A 156 4.93 15.07 -12.72
N GLN A 157 4.73 14.11 -13.63
CA GLN A 157 5.79 13.39 -14.31
C GLN A 157 6.68 14.34 -15.14
N LYS A 158 6.06 15.24 -15.92
CA LYS A 158 6.77 16.29 -16.67
C LYS A 158 7.57 17.21 -15.73
N PHE A 159 7.05 17.53 -14.55
CA PHE A 159 7.76 18.32 -13.55
C PHE A 159 8.97 17.57 -12.98
N ILE A 160 8.83 16.29 -12.61
CA ILE A 160 9.93 15.49 -12.06
C ILE A 160 11.09 15.41 -13.07
N THR A 161 10.79 15.11 -14.33
CA THR A 161 11.83 15.04 -15.38
C THR A 161 12.45 16.41 -15.67
N LEU A 162 11.68 17.49 -15.68
CA LEU A 162 12.21 18.86 -15.76
C LEU A 162 13.16 19.16 -14.60
N LYS A 163 12.73 18.85 -13.37
CA LYS A 163 13.52 19.11 -12.16
C LYS A 163 14.80 18.28 -12.14
N ALA A 164 14.73 17.02 -12.55
CA ALA A 164 15.89 16.15 -12.66
C ALA A 164 16.96 16.72 -13.60
N ARG A 165 16.54 17.24 -14.77
CA ARG A 165 17.44 17.93 -15.71
C ARG A 165 18.03 19.21 -15.12
N GLN A 166 17.24 20.04 -14.44
CA GLN A 166 17.74 21.23 -13.74
C GLN A 166 18.80 20.89 -12.67
N LEU A 167 18.62 19.75 -12.00
CA LEU A 167 19.56 19.22 -11.01
C LEU A 167 20.72 18.44 -11.64
N LYS A 168 20.81 18.40 -12.98
CA LYS A 168 21.86 17.71 -13.74
C LYS A 168 21.95 16.21 -13.42
N ILE A 169 20.83 15.60 -13.05
CA ILE A 169 20.74 14.14 -12.90
C ILE A 169 20.87 13.52 -14.28
N LYS A 170 21.78 12.58 -14.43
CA LYS A 170 22.05 11.89 -15.70
C LYS A 170 21.64 10.43 -15.59
N VAL A 171 21.13 9.92 -16.70
CA VAL A 171 20.93 8.49 -16.91
C VAL A 171 22.06 8.01 -17.84
N PRO A 172 22.74 6.90 -17.53
CA PRO A 172 23.78 6.35 -18.41
C PRO A 172 23.22 6.04 -19.79
N LYS A 173 24.00 6.34 -20.83
CA LYS A 173 23.59 6.12 -22.23
C LYS A 173 23.25 4.66 -22.48
N GLU A 174 24.02 3.75 -21.87
CA GLU A 174 23.87 2.30 -22.00
C GLU A 174 22.52 1.83 -21.45
N GLN A 175 22.02 2.45 -20.38
CA GLN A 175 20.70 2.13 -19.84
C GLN A 175 19.58 2.61 -20.76
N ILE A 176 19.75 3.79 -21.37
CA ILE A 176 18.79 4.33 -22.34
C ILE A 176 18.76 3.43 -23.58
N GLU A 177 19.93 3.11 -24.16
CA GLU A 177 20.03 2.26 -25.36
C GLU A 177 19.55 0.83 -25.10
N GLY A 178 19.74 0.29 -23.89
CA GLY A 178 19.18 -1.00 -23.50
C GLY A 178 17.65 -1.04 -23.56
N MET A 179 16.96 0.08 -23.29
CA MET A 179 15.50 0.17 -23.47
C MET A 179 15.07 0.28 -24.95
N LEU A 180 15.99 0.68 -25.82
CA LEU A 180 15.72 0.85 -27.24
C LEU A 180 16.05 -0.39 -28.06
N GLU A 181 16.87 -1.29 -27.54
CA GLU A 181 17.29 -2.50 -28.24
C GLU A 181 16.07 -3.34 -28.62
N GLN A 182 15.94 -3.61 -29.91
CA GLN A 182 14.89 -4.45 -30.46
C GLN A 182 15.49 -5.76 -30.94
N ILE A 183 14.75 -6.84 -30.74
CA ILE A 183 15.10 -8.16 -31.24
C ILE A 183 13.97 -8.70 -32.11
N GLN A 184 14.35 -9.27 -33.24
CA GLN A 184 13.46 -10.02 -34.11
C GLN A 184 14.07 -11.40 -34.33
N VAL A 185 13.26 -12.43 -34.13
CA VAL A 185 13.66 -13.82 -34.36
C VAL A 185 12.62 -14.52 -35.21
N SER A 186 13.06 -15.50 -35.98
CA SER A 186 12.18 -16.48 -36.60
C SER A 186 12.40 -17.82 -35.94
N HIS A 187 11.36 -18.63 -35.76
CA HIS A 187 11.52 -19.96 -35.17
C HIS A 187 10.65 -21.03 -35.81
N ILE A 188 11.10 -22.27 -35.65
CA ILE A 188 10.36 -23.47 -36.01
C ILE A 188 10.25 -24.33 -34.75
N LEU A 189 9.03 -24.50 -34.24
CA LEU A 189 8.76 -25.38 -33.12
C LEU A 189 8.46 -26.78 -33.63
N ILE A 190 9.23 -27.77 -33.18
CA ILE A 190 8.85 -29.17 -33.27
C ILE A 190 8.29 -29.58 -31.90
N GLY A 191 6.96 -29.62 -31.82
CA GLY A 191 6.24 -29.86 -30.59
C GLY A 191 6.23 -31.34 -30.20
N LEU A 192 6.24 -31.61 -28.89
CA LEU A 192 5.93 -32.94 -28.36
C LEU A 192 4.45 -33.33 -28.60
N LYS A 193 3.60 -32.32 -28.80
CA LYS A 193 2.20 -32.47 -29.22
C LYS A 193 1.91 -31.48 -30.35
N SER A 194 1.27 -31.95 -31.40
CA SER A 194 0.82 -31.15 -32.54
C SER A 194 -0.51 -31.67 -33.03
N GLY A 195 -1.59 -30.93 -32.76
CA GLY A 195 -2.96 -31.43 -32.98
C GLY A 195 -3.21 -32.76 -32.25
N ASN A 196 -3.57 -33.80 -33.00
CA ASN A 196 -3.78 -35.15 -32.49
C ASN A 196 -2.49 -36.02 -32.45
N THR A 197 -1.37 -35.49 -32.93
CA THR A 197 -0.09 -36.20 -32.95
C THR A 197 0.67 -35.96 -31.65
N THR A 198 1.09 -37.04 -31.00
CA THR A 198 2.03 -37.00 -29.87
C THR A 198 3.36 -37.59 -30.33
N ARG A 199 4.46 -36.94 -29.98
CA ARG A 199 5.83 -37.39 -30.26
C ARG A 199 6.55 -37.63 -28.94
N THR A 200 7.37 -38.67 -28.91
CA THR A 200 8.39 -38.82 -27.87
C THR A 200 9.45 -37.73 -28.01
N ASP A 201 10.23 -37.54 -26.96
CA ASP A 201 11.35 -36.60 -26.97
C ASP A 201 12.37 -36.90 -28.08
N ALA A 202 12.72 -38.18 -28.25
CA ALA A 202 13.65 -38.64 -29.28
C ALA A 202 13.13 -38.39 -30.70
N GLU A 203 11.84 -38.64 -30.97
CA GLU A 203 11.22 -38.38 -32.26
C GLU A 203 11.17 -36.88 -32.59
N ALA A 204 10.82 -36.06 -31.61
CA ALA A 204 10.80 -34.61 -31.77
C ALA A 204 12.21 -34.06 -32.02
N LEU A 205 13.22 -34.56 -31.29
CA LEU A 205 14.62 -34.19 -31.50
C LEU A 205 15.13 -34.62 -32.89
N ALA A 206 14.84 -35.85 -33.31
CA ALA A 206 15.24 -36.35 -34.63
C ALA A 206 14.66 -35.47 -35.75
N ARG A 207 13.36 -35.13 -35.65
CA ARG A 207 12.70 -34.24 -36.60
C ARG A 207 13.26 -32.82 -36.54
N ALA A 208 13.56 -32.30 -35.35
CA ALA A 208 14.17 -30.98 -35.19
C ALA A 208 15.58 -30.93 -35.82
N ASN A 209 16.37 -31.99 -35.69
CA ASN A 209 17.68 -32.09 -36.35
C ASN A 209 17.56 -32.15 -37.88
N GLU A 210 16.55 -32.86 -38.41
CA GLU A 210 16.27 -32.88 -39.86
C GLU A 210 15.93 -31.47 -40.38
N VAL A 211 15.06 -30.75 -39.66
CA VAL A 211 14.67 -29.39 -40.02
C VAL A 211 15.85 -28.42 -39.89
N TYR A 212 16.68 -28.55 -38.85
CA TYR A 212 17.90 -27.76 -38.69
C TYR A 212 18.87 -27.96 -39.86
N ALA A 213 19.08 -29.20 -40.30
CA ALA A 213 19.93 -29.49 -41.46
C ALA A 213 19.39 -28.85 -42.74
N LYS A 214 18.06 -28.82 -42.92
CA LYS A 214 17.41 -28.11 -44.04
C LYS A 214 17.55 -26.59 -43.91
N ALA A 215 17.38 -26.04 -42.71
CA ALA A 215 17.42 -24.61 -42.42
C ALA A 215 18.82 -23.99 -42.58
N THR A 216 19.87 -24.81 -42.52
CA THR A 216 21.28 -24.38 -42.66
C THR A 216 21.88 -24.66 -44.04
N ALA A 217 21.10 -25.22 -44.96
CA ALA A 217 21.54 -25.46 -46.34
C ALA A 217 21.70 -24.15 -47.13
N SER A 218 22.64 -24.13 -48.08
CA SER A 218 22.81 -23.00 -49.01
C SER A 218 21.52 -22.78 -49.80
N ASN A 219 20.88 -21.61 -49.63
CA ASN A 219 19.56 -21.22 -50.18
C ASN A 219 18.32 -21.73 -49.42
N ALA A 220 18.45 -22.13 -48.15
CA ALA A 220 17.29 -22.47 -47.34
C ALA A 220 16.33 -21.27 -47.17
N ASP A 221 15.06 -21.48 -47.47
CA ASP A 221 13.99 -20.52 -47.14
C ASP A 221 13.40 -20.89 -45.77
N PHE A 222 13.89 -20.22 -44.73
CA PHE A 222 13.46 -20.44 -43.35
C PHE A 222 11.94 -20.21 -43.17
N SER A 223 11.35 -19.25 -43.90
CA SER A 223 9.92 -18.93 -43.82
C SER A 223 9.07 -20.10 -44.34
N GLN A 224 9.48 -20.69 -45.46
CA GLN A 224 8.80 -21.87 -46.02
C GLN A 224 8.96 -23.09 -45.12
N LEU A 225 10.16 -23.30 -44.56
CA LEU A 225 10.39 -24.37 -43.59
C LEU A 225 9.53 -24.20 -42.34
N ALA A 226 9.37 -22.97 -41.83
CA ALA A 226 8.48 -22.70 -40.71
C ALA A 226 7.02 -23.03 -41.04
N LYS A 227 6.51 -22.58 -42.20
CA LYS A 227 5.16 -22.92 -42.66
C LYS A 227 4.93 -24.42 -42.82
N GLN A 228 5.95 -25.14 -43.30
CA GLN A 228 5.84 -26.57 -43.54
C GLN A 228 5.99 -27.40 -42.27
N TYR A 229 6.92 -27.06 -41.39
CA TYR A 229 7.37 -27.93 -40.32
C TYR A 229 7.02 -27.45 -38.91
N SER A 230 6.74 -26.16 -38.71
CA SER A 230 6.44 -25.63 -37.38
C SER A 230 5.10 -26.14 -36.87
N ASP A 231 5.08 -26.49 -35.60
CA ASP A 231 3.90 -26.81 -34.81
C ASP A 231 3.42 -25.61 -33.97
N ASP A 232 4.11 -24.45 -34.05
CA ASP A 232 3.69 -23.23 -33.36
C ASP A 232 2.51 -22.56 -34.07
N PRO A 233 1.29 -22.56 -33.50
CA PRO A 233 0.13 -21.93 -34.14
C PRO A 233 0.25 -20.40 -34.20
N GLY A 234 1.13 -19.78 -33.40
CA GLY A 234 1.24 -18.32 -33.31
C GLY A 234 2.03 -17.70 -34.46
N SER A 235 3.08 -18.37 -34.94
CA SER A 235 4.01 -17.80 -35.93
C SER A 235 4.14 -18.61 -37.21
N LYS A 236 3.73 -19.89 -37.24
CA LYS A 236 3.91 -20.81 -38.39
C LYS A 236 3.48 -20.17 -39.72
N ASP A 237 2.25 -19.67 -39.79
CA ASP A 237 1.68 -19.13 -41.04
C ASP A 237 2.33 -17.82 -41.47
N GLN A 238 3.01 -17.15 -40.53
CA GLN A 238 3.81 -15.94 -40.75
C GLN A 238 5.30 -16.27 -40.99
N GLY A 239 5.63 -17.53 -41.28
CA GLY A 239 7.00 -17.94 -41.56
C GLY A 239 7.88 -18.07 -40.31
N GLY A 240 7.27 -18.30 -39.15
CA GLY A 240 7.97 -18.43 -37.88
C GLY A 240 8.39 -17.10 -37.25
N VAL A 241 8.07 -15.98 -37.89
CA VAL A 241 8.51 -14.65 -37.45
C VAL A 241 7.86 -14.26 -36.13
N ILE A 242 8.69 -13.90 -35.18
CA ILE A 242 8.35 -13.17 -33.96
C ILE A 242 8.92 -11.77 -34.17
N GLY A 243 8.01 -10.84 -34.50
CA GLY A 243 8.32 -9.49 -34.96
C GLY A 243 9.18 -8.68 -33.99
N PRO A 244 9.71 -7.52 -34.46
CA PRO A 244 10.62 -6.72 -33.67
C PRO A 244 9.94 -6.24 -32.40
N MET A 245 10.50 -6.62 -31.26
CA MET A 245 10.02 -6.21 -29.94
C MET A 245 11.17 -5.73 -29.06
N PRO A 246 10.90 -4.87 -28.06
CA PRO A 246 11.92 -4.48 -27.09
C PRO A 246 12.57 -5.70 -26.44
N LEU A 247 13.90 -5.70 -26.33
CA LEU A 247 14.67 -6.84 -25.82
C LEU A 247 14.22 -7.27 -24.42
N GLU A 248 13.91 -6.32 -23.54
CA GLU A 248 13.42 -6.62 -22.20
C GLU A 248 12.03 -7.28 -22.23
N GLN A 249 11.16 -6.86 -23.14
CA GLN A 249 9.88 -7.54 -23.37
C GLN A 249 10.10 -8.97 -23.88
N PHE A 250 11.04 -9.17 -24.81
CA PHE A 250 11.40 -10.50 -25.31
C PHE A 250 11.89 -11.42 -24.18
N LYS A 251 12.79 -10.93 -23.31
CA LYS A 251 13.28 -11.68 -22.15
C LYS A 251 12.17 -12.05 -21.17
N GLY A 252 11.18 -11.17 -20.98
CA GLY A 252 10.07 -11.40 -20.05
C GLY A 252 8.90 -12.21 -20.63
N SER A 253 8.72 -12.25 -21.95
CA SER A 253 7.57 -12.88 -22.61
C SER A 253 7.86 -14.30 -23.12
N MET A 254 9.13 -14.69 -23.20
CA MET A 254 9.57 -15.97 -23.74
C MET A 254 10.18 -16.87 -22.66
N VAL A 255 10.16 -18.19 -22.87
CA VAL A 255 10.84 -19.13 -21.97
C VAL A 255 12.35 -18.97 -22.01
N LYS A 256 13.00 -19.17 -20.87
CA LYS A 256 14.41 -18.82 -20.67
C LYS A 256 15.33 -19.47 -21.70
N GLU A 257 15.15 -20.74 -22.00
CA GLU A 257 16.01 -21.48 -22.92
C GLU A 257 15.91 -20.93 -24.35
N PHE A 258 14.72 -20.50 -24.77
CA PHE A 258 14.51 -19.85 -26.07
C PHE A 258 15.21 -18.49 -26.13
N VAL A 259 15.12 -17.69 -25.06
CA VAL A 259 15.81 -16.41 -24.94
C VAL A 259 17.33 -16.59 -25.02
N ASP A 260 17.89 -17.48 -24.18
CA ASP A 260 19.32 -17.76 -24.14
C ASP A 260 19.82 -18.26 -25.52
N GLY A 261 19.07 -19.17 -26.14
CA GLY A 261 19.36 -19.69 -27.48
C GLY A 261 19.33 -18.61 -28.57
N SER A 262 18.39 -17.66 -28.48
CA SER A 262 18.29 -16.53 -29.41
C SER A 262 19.44 -15.53 -29.24
N LEU A 263 19.82 -15.23 -28.00
CA LEU A 263 20.85 -14.24 -27.68
C LEU A 263 22.29 -14.74 -27.89
N ALA A 264 22.48 -16.05 -28.02
CA ALA A 264 23.76 -16.66 -28.38
C ALA A 264 24.09 -16.54 -29.87
N LEU A 265 23.09 -16.22 -30.72
CA LEU A 265 23.23 -16.15 -32.17
C LEU A 265 23.72 -14.78 -32.64
N LYS A 266 24.36 -14.76 -33.81
CA LYS A 266 24.57 -13.55 -34.61
C LYS A 266 23.40 -13.34 -35.57
N ALA A 267 23.17 -12.11 -36.01
CA ALA A 267 22.14 -11.82 -37.00
C ALA A 267 22.34 -12.65 -38.27
N GLY A 268 21.27 -13.30 -38.74
CA GLY A 268 21.25 -14.27 -39.82
C GLY A 268 21.57 -15.72 -39.42
N GLU A 269 22.09 -15.97 -38.21
CA GLU A 269 22.48 -17.30 -37.75
C GLU A 269 21.29 -18.14 -37.29
N VAL A 270 21.38 -19.45 -37.49
CA VAL A 270 20.37 -20.45 -37.08
C VAL A 270 20.93 -21.32 -35.95
N SER A 271 20.19 -21.44 -34.85
CA SER A 271 20.55 -22.28 -33.70
C SER A 271 20.40 -23.76 -34.03
N ARG A 272 21.20 -24.58 -33.34
CA ARG A 272 20.84 -25.99 -33.14
C ARG A 272 19.50 -26.11 -32.41
N PRO A 273 18.84 -27.29 -32.42
CA PRO A 273 17.60 -27.49 -31.67
C PRO A 273 17.74 -27.14 -30.18
N VAL A 274 16.95 -26.16 -29.73
CA VAL A 274 16.87 -25.69 -28.34
C VAL A 274 15.69 -26.34 -27.65
N LYS A 275 15.94 -27.08 -26.58
CA LYS A 275 14.89 -27.76 -25.80
C LYS A 275 14.15 -26.76 -24.90
N THR A 276 12.83 -26.85 -24.89
CA THR A 276 11.94 -26.16 -23.93
C THR A 276 10.83 -27.12 -23.47
N GLU A 277 9.95 -26.66 -22.59
CA GLU A 277 8.72 -27.38 -22.23
C GLU A 277 7.77 -27.65 -23.41
N TYR A 278 7.85 -26.85 -24.48
CA TYR A 278 6.98 -26.97 -25.66
C TYR A 278 7.49 -28.00 -26.69
N GLY A 279 8.76 -28.39 -26.60
CA GLY A 279 9.43 -29.21 -27.60
C GLY A 279 10.79 -28.65 -27.97
N TYR A 280 11.18 -28.78 -29.23
CA TYR A 280 12.47 -28.30 -29.75
C TYR A 280 12.27 -27.14 -30.71
N HIS A 281 13.03 -26.07 -30.49
CA HIS A 281 13.00 -24.86 -31.30
C HIS A 281 14.25 -24.78 -32.16
N ILE A 282 14.06 -24.55 -33.45
CA ILE A 282 15.13 -24.09 -34.34
C ILE A 282 14.92 -22.59 -34.47
N ILE A 283 15.87 -21.80 -34.00
CA ILE A 283 15.75 -20.34 -33.88
C ILE A 283 16.67 -19.71 -34.91
N LYS A 284 16.21 -18.66 -35.57
CA LYS A 284 17.02 -17.78 -36.40
C LYS A 284 16.96 -16.39 -35.80
N LEU A 285 18.12 -15.79 -35.54
CA LEU A 285 18.15 -14.37 -35.16
C LEU A 285 18.06 -13.54 -36.44
N ASP A 286 16.93 -12.88 -36.67
CA ASP A 286 16.77 -12.05 -37.87
C ASP A 286 17.51 -10.72 -37.71
N SER A 287 17.30 -10.05 -36.58
CA SER A 287 17.95 -8.79 -36.25
C SER A 287 18.02 -8.55 -34.75
N LYS A 288 19.03 -7.80 -34.32
CA LYS A 288 19.18 -7.29 -32.96
C LYS A 288 19.81 -5.92 -33.04
N ASP A 289 18.98 -4.89 -33.05
CA ASP A 289 19.41 -3.54 -33.40
C ASP A 289 18.75 -2.49 -32.51
N VAL A 290 19.40 -1.35 -32.43
CA VAL A 290 18.81 -0.14 -31.87
C VAL A 290 18.20 0.67 -33.03
N PRO A 291 16.95 1.19 -32.90
CA PRO A 291 16.36 2.07 -33.89
C PRO A 291 17.30 3.19 -34.30
N SER A 292 17.24 3.66 -35.55
CA SER A 292 18.14 4.69 -36.08
C SER A 292 17.37 5.95 -36.54
N GLY A 293 18.09 7.01 -36.92
CA GLY A 293 17.50 8.20 -37.52
C GLY A 293 16.59 9.02 -36.59
N LYS A 294 15.45 9.48 -37.12
CA LYS A 294 14.46 10.28 -36.35
C LYS A 294 13.83 9.48 -35.22
N GLU A 295 13.57 8.21 -35.47
CA GLU A 295 12.98 7.28 -34.50
C GLU A 295 13.89 7.06 -33.29
N TYR A 296 15.21 6.93 -33.50
CA TYR A 296 16.18 6.89 -32.40
C TYR A 296 16.05 8.09 -31.48
N LYS A 297 16.05 9.32 -32.04
CA LYS A 297 16.01 10.55 -31.23
C LYS A 297 14.75 10.66 -30.39
N GLU A 298 13.60 10.31 -30.96
CA GLU A 298 12.31 10.35 -30.27
C GLU A 298 12.24 9.30 -29.17
N LYS A 299 12.56 8.04 -29.49
CA LYS A 299 12.53 6.95 -28.51
C LYS A 299 13.60 7.11 -27.42
N TYR A 300 14.79 7.61 -27.77
CA TYR A 300 15.84 7.93 -26.79
C TYR A 300 15.36 8.95 -25.78
N LYS A 301 14.68 10.01 -26.24
CA LYS A 301 14.13 11.03 -25.34
C LYS A 301 13.02 10.47 -24.47
N GLU A 302 12.18 9.57 -24.98
CA GLU A 302 11.14 8.88 -24.19
C GLU A 302 11.79 8.00 -23.12
N ALA A 303 12.70 7.10 -23.50
CA ALA A 303 13.43 6.23 -22.58
C ALA A 303 14.23 7.02 -21.53
N GLU A 304 14.87 8.13 -21.91
CA GLU A 304 15.53 9.03 -20.96
C GLU A 304 14.52 9.62 -19.96
N ASN A 305 13.34 10.07 -20.41
CA ASN A 305 12.32 10.60 -19.50
C ASN A 305 11.83 9.54 -18.52
N ASP A 306 11.58 8.32 -19.00
CA ASP A 306 11.08 7.22 -18.20
C ASP A 306 12.12 6.83 -17.13
N LEU A 307 13.39 6.70 -17.52
CA LEU A 307 14.48 6.43 -16.58
C LEU A 307 14.72 7.57 -15.60
N LEU A 308 14.59 8.83 -16.03
CA LEU A 308 14.65 9.98 -15.13
C LEU A 308 13.47 9.99 -14.15
N LEU A 309 12.26 9.67 -14.60
CA LEU A 309 11.08 9.61 -13.74
C LEU A 309 11.25 8.53 -12.66
N GLN A 310 11.83 7.38 -13.00
CA GLN A 310 12.09 6.28 -12.09
C GLN A 310 13.24 6.59 -11.11
N SER A 311 14.35 7.14 -11.61
CA SER A 311 15.58 7.29 -10.82
C SER A 311 15.66 8.62 -10.05
N ALA A 312 15.08 9.71 -10.57
CA ALA A 312 15.24 11.03 -9.98
C ALA A 312 14.68 11.12 -8.55
N PRO A 313 13.48 10.59 -8.23
CA PRO A 313 12.97 10.63 -6.86
C PRO A 313 13.88 9.95 -5.83
N TYR A 314 14.76 9.02 -6.22
CA TYR A 314 15.70 8.37 -5.29
C TYR A 314 17.12 8.96 -5.36
N ASN A 315 17.37 9.90 -6.27
CA ASN A 315 18.66 10.55 -6.41
C ASN A 315 18.91 11.54 -5.26
N GLN A 316 20.14 11.55 -4.72
CA GLN A 316 20.51 12.43 -3.61
C GLN A 316 20.27 13.92 -3.88
N SER A 317 20.55 14.40 -5.11
CA SER A 317 20.36 15.82 -5.46
C SER A 317 18.88 16.20 -5.46
N PHE A 318 18.03 15.30 -5.95
CA PHE A 318 16.58 15.48 -5.91
C PHE A 318 16.07 15.47 -4.47
N GLN A 319 16.51 14.51 -3.66
CA GLN A 319 16.16 14.41 -2.25
C GLN A 319 16.59 15.64 -1.46
N ASN A 320 17.81 16.14 -1.66
CA ASN A 320 18.30 17.38 -1.04
C ASN A 320 17.44 18.59 -1.45
N TRP A 321 17.10 18.70 -2.73
CA TRP A 321 16.21 19.76 -3.21
C TRP A 321 14.82 19.65 -2.56
N LEU A 322 14.24 18.45 -2.53
CA LEU A 322 12.91 18.18 -1.99
C LEU A 322 12.85 18.46 -0.48
N GLN A 323 13.86 18.05 0.28
CA GLN A 323 14.01 18.40 1.69
C GLN A 323 14.09 19.92 1.90
N GLY A 324 14.81 20.63 1.02
CA GLY A 324 14.86 22.09 1.03
C GLY A 324 13.48 22.73 0.78
N VAL A 325 12.68 22.17 -0.12
CA VAL A 325 11.29 22.59 -0.37
C VAL A 325 10.44 22.37 0.89
N TYR A 326 10.51 21.18 1.49
CA TYR A 326 9.74 20.86 2.69
C TYR A 326 10.13 21.69 3.90
N LYS A 327 11.43 21.93 4.11
CA LYS A 327 11.93 22.80 5.19
C LYS A 327 11.43 24.23 5.04
N LYS A 328 11.42 24.79 3.82
CA LYS A 328 10.85 26.11 3.54
C LYS A 328 9.35 26.16 3.82
N ALA A 329 8.62 25.13 3.40
CA ALA A 329 7.19 25.03 3.68
C ALA A 329 6.90 24.92 5.19
N GLN A 330 7.70 24.16 5.93
CA GLN A 330 7.62 24.03 7.38
C GLN A 330 7.89 25.35 8.11
N ALA A 331 8.85 26.16 7.63
CA ALA A 331 9.09 27.49 8.20
C ALA A 331 7.90 28.45 8.02
N ASN A 332 7.10 28.24 6.98
CA ASN A 332 5.93 29.05 6.64
C ASN A 332 4.60 28.31 6.90
N MET A 333 4.63 27.29 7.76
CA MET A 333 3.43 26.56 8.15
C MET A 333 2.85 27.16 9.43
N GLU A 334 1.52 27.10 9.53
CA GLU A 334 0.80 27.39 10.76
C GLU A 334 -0.24 26.28 10.96
N VAL A 335 -0.06 25.45 12.00
CA VAL A 335 -1.10 24.50 12.41
C VAL A 335 -2.27 25.32 12.95
N MET A 336 -3.44 25.24 12.34
CA MET A 336 -4.60 26.05 12.73
C MET A 336 -5.47 25.36 13.77
N ASP A 337 -5.47 24.03 13.74
CA ASP A 337 -6.21 23.20 14.67
C ASP A 337 -5.61 23.20 16.08
N PRO A 338 -6.37 23.57 17.12
CA PRO A 338 -5.83 23.68 18.47
C PRO A 338 -5.46 22.34 19.10
N ALA A 339 -6.15 21.24 18.77
CA ALA A 339 -5.80 19.92 19.32
C ALA A 339 -4.45 19.45 18.75
N LEU A 340 -4.24 19.62 17.44
CA LEU A 340 -2.97 19.30 16.79
C LEU A 340 -1.83 20.23 17.23
N LYS A 341 -2.11 21.53 17.42
CA LYS A 341 -1.15 22.47 18.03
C LYS A 341 -0.74 21.99 19.42
N ALA A 342 -1.71 21.59 20.24
CA ALA A 342 -1.46 21.12 21.59
C ALA A 342 -0.62 19.84 21.61
N TYR A 343 -0.93 18.89 20.74
CA TYR A 343 -0.15 17.68 20.54
C TYR A 343 1.31 17.97 20.18
N ARG A 344 1.57 18.86 19.22
CA ARG A 344 2.96 19.24 18.86
C ARG A 344 3.68 19.94 20.00
N PHE A 345 3.04 20.87 20.69
CA PHE A 345 3.64 21.52 21.86
C PHE A 345 3.95 20.52 22.98
N LYS A 346 3.10 19.51 23.19
CA LYS A 346 3.36 18.40 24.12
C LYS A 346 4.64 17.64 23.74
N GLN A 347 4.82 17.31 22.46
CA GLN A 347 6.04 16.63 21.97
C GLN A 347 7.29 17.50 22.10
N GLU A 348 7.15 18.81 21.89
CA GLU A 348 8.23 19.80 22.08
C GLU A 348 8.47 20.16 23.56
N GLN A 349 7.72 19.56 24.51
CA GLN A 349 7.77 19.87 25.95
C GLN A 349 7.44 21.33 26.30
N LYS A 350 6.70 22.02 25.42
CA LYS A 350 6.16 23.37 25.63
C LYS A 350 4.85 23.28 26.39
N TRP A 351 4.93 22.93 27.67
CA TRP A 351 3.78 22.53 28.48
C TRP A 351 2.75 23.65 28.65
N ASP A 352 3.16 24.90 28.84
CA ASP A 352 2.25 26.04 29.00
C ASP A 352 1.44 26.32 27.73
N GLU A 353 2.09 26.26 26.56
CA GLU A 353 1.45 26.42 25.26
C GLU A 353 0.55 25.24 24.94
N ALA A 354 0.98 24.01 25.26
CA ALA A 354 0.17 22.82 25.13
C ALA A 354 -1.12 22.93 25.95
N ALA A 355 -1.03 23.34 27.22
CA ALA A 355 -2.20 23.51 28.10
C ALA A 355 -3.21 24.51 27.50
N LYS A 356 -2.72 25.69 27.07
CA LYS A 356 -3.57 26.72 26.42
C LYS A 356 -4.23 26.20 25.14
N ALA A 357 -3.51 25.42 24.35
CA ALA A 357 -4.01 24.87 23.10
C ALA A 357 -5.06 23.75 23.35
N TYR A 358 -4.83 22.85 24.30
CA TYR A 358 -5.82 21.84 24.71
C TYR A 358 -7.10 22.49 25.26
N GLU A 359 -6.99 23.52 26.09
CA GLU A 359 -8.13 24.30 26.60
C GLU A 359 -8.97 24.92 25.47
N LYS A 360 -8.31 25.37 24.40
CA LYS A 360 -9.00 25.87 23.22
C LYS A 360 -9.68 24.75 22.45
N ALA A 361 -9.02 23.59 22.32
CA ALA A 361 -9.56 22.43 21.61
C ALA A 361 -10.81 21.87 22.27
N ILE A 362 -10.77 21.63 23.59
CA ILE A 362 -11.87 21.04 24.37
C ILE A 362 -13.16 21.88 24.32
N LYS A 363 -13.07 23.19 24.07
CA LYS A 363 -14.23 24.08 23.90
C LYS A 363 -14.91 23.95 22.53
N MET A 364 -14.27 23.30 21.56
CA MET A 364 -14.84 23.12 20.23
C MET A 364 -15.81 21.94 20.22
N ALA A 365 -16.97 22.12 19.58
CA ALA A 365 -18.00 21.08 19.48
C ALA A 365 -17.48 19.75 18.91
N TYR A 366 -16.58 19.82 17.91
CA TYR A 366 -15.95 18.65 17.30
C TYR A 366 -15.16 17.77 18.28
N TYR A 367 -14.57 18.38 19.32
CA TYR A 367 -13.70 17.69 20.29
C TYR A 367 -14.39 17.34 21.60
N LYS A 368 -15.64 17.77 21.79
CA LYS A 368 -16.37 17.59 23.06
C LYS A 368 -16.44 16.14 23.54
N ASN A 369 -16.48 15.19 22.61
CA ASN A 369 -16.58 13.76 22.91
C ASN A 369 -15.25 13.01 22.73
N LYS A 370 -14.14 13.73 22.47
CA LYS A 370 -12.81 13.14 22.30
C LYS A 370 -12.08 13.13 23.64
N ILE A 371 -12.32 12.07 24.42
CA ILE A 371 -11.88 11.92 25.82
C ILE A 371 -10.36 12.00 25.94
N ASP A 372 -9.64 11.44 24.97
CA ASP A 372 -8.17 11.47 24.90
C ASP A 372 -7.62 12.89 25.01
N LEU A 373 -8.32 13.91 24.50
CA LEU A 373 -7.88 15.29 24.62
C LEU A 373 -7.97 15.82 26.05
N TYR A 374 -8.95 15.36 26.83
CA TYR A 374 -9.07 15.72 28.24
C TYR A 374 -8.01 15.03 29.09
N ILE A 375 -7.71 13.77 28.77
CA ILE A 375 -6.64 12.99 29.42
C ILE A 375 -5.27 13.62 29.10
N ASP A 376 -5.01 13.90 27.82
CA ASP A 376 -3.79 14.57 27.38
C ASP A 376 -3.60 15.94 28.05
N ALA A 377 -4.67 16.73 28.11
CA ALA A 377 -4.65 18.04 28.77
C ALA A 377 -4.34 17.90 30.27
N SER A 378 -4.94 16.90 30.94
CA SER A 378 -4.63 16.57 32.33
C SER A 378 -3.15 16.22 32.52
N ASP A 379 -2.60 15.36 31.66
CA ASP A 379 -1.18 15.00 31.72
C ASP A 379 -0.27 16.23 31.60
N VAL A 380 -0.60 17.17 30.71
CA VAL A 380 0.14 18.43 30.57
C VAL A 380 0.08 19.25 31.87
N TYR A 381 -1.09 19.36 32.50
CA TYR A 381 -1.22 20.04 33.79
C TYR A 381 -0.43 19.35 34.91
N LEU A 382 -0.35 18.02 34.91
CA LEU A 382 0.50 17.28 35.85
C LEU A 382 1.99 17.56 35.62
N LYS A 383 2.44 17.66 34.36
CA LYS A 383 3.82 18.10 34.04
C LYS A 383 4.11 19.51 34.52
N LEU A 384 3.13 20.42 34.46
CA LEU A 384 3.20 21.78 35.01
C LEU A 384 3.11 21.85 36.54
N LYS A 385 2.98 20.71 37.25
CA LYS A 385 2.75 20.65 38.70
C LYS A 385 1.46 21.36 39.14
N GLN A 386 0.44 21.31 38.29
CA GLN A 386 -0.89 21.90 38.52
C GLN A 386 -1.98 20.82 38.62
N PRO A 387 -1.92 19.89 39.60
CA PRO A 387 -2.84 18.76 39.66
C PRO A 387 -4.30 19.17 39.92
N LYS A 388 -4.55 20.34 40.50
CA LYS A 388 -5.91 20.88 40.65
C LYS A 388 -6.55 21.23 39.31
N GLU A 389 -5.78 21.79 38.37
CA GLU A 389 -6.27 22.09 37.03
C GLU A 389 -6.45 20.81 36.22
N ALA A 390 -5.57 19.82 36.39
CA ALA A 390 -5.74 18.48 35.81
C ALA A 390 -7.10 17.85 36.19
N ILE A 391 -7.43 17.83 37.50
CA ILE A 391 -8.73 17.35 37.99
C ILE A 391 -9.89 18.16 37.38
N LYS A 392 -9.75 19.49 37.32
CA LYS A 392 -10.80 20.38 36.78
C LYS A 392 -11.07 20.10 35.30
N VAL A 393 -10.02 19.83 34.52
CA VAL A 393 -10.16 19.46 33.11
C VAL A 393 -10.90 18.15 32.97
N LEU A 394 -10.48 17.11 33.70
CA LEU A 394 -11.11 15.79 33.65
C LEU A 394 -12.58 15.82 34.07
N LYS A 395 -12.96 16.64 35.06
CA LYS A 395 -14.36 16.80 35.46
C LYS A 395 -15.29 17.39 34.39
N ARG A 396 -14.74 17.91 33.28
CA ARG A 396 -15.52 18.37 32.12
C ARG A 396 -15.81 17.24 31.11
N VAL A 397 -15.26 16.05 31.31
CA VAL A 397 -15.57 14.88 30.47
C VAL A 397 -17.07 14.56 30.60
N PRO A 398 -17.80 14.39 29.48
CA PRO A 398 -19.23 14.06 29.49
C PRO A 398 -19.53 12.81 30.32
N ALA A 399 -20.67 12.78 31.03
CA ALA A 399 -21.01 11.67 31.93
C ALA A 399 -20.99 10.29 31.25
N GLN A 400 -21.51 10.21 30.02
CA GLN A 400 -21.50 9.00 29.18
C GLN A 400 -20.09 8.46 28.86
N SER A 401 -19.06 9.29 29.04
CA SER A 401 -17.66 9.01 28.73
C SER A 401 -16.82 8.75 29.98
N GLN A 402 -17.44 8.78 31.17
CA GLN A 402 -16.74 8.54 32.44
C GLN A 402 -16.55 7.06 32.73
N ASP A 403 -17.29 6.18 32.05
CA ASP A 403 -17.19 4.72 32.21
C ASP A 403 -16.05 4.11 31.37
N ILE A 404 -14.91 4.80 31.32
CA ILE A 404 -13.74 4.42 30.52
C ILE A 404 -12.54 4.34 31.45
N VAL A 405 -11.83 3.21 31.39
CA VAL A 405 -10.72 2.89 32.30
C VAL A 405 -9.61 3.95 32.26
N ASP A 406 -9.24 4.43 31.07
CA ASP A 406 -8.19 5.44 30.91
C ASP A 406 -8.57 6.78 31.56
N TYR A 407 -9.84 7.17 31.49
CA TYR A 407 -10.35 8.35 32.18
C TYR A 407 -10.26 8.19 33.70
N GLN A 408 -10.69 7.04 34.23
CA GLN A 408 -10.67 6.77 35.67
C GLN A 408 -9.23 6.74 36.22
N ILE A 409 -8.31 6.13 35.47
CA ILE A 409 -6.88 6.14 35.77
C ILE A 409 -6.33 7.55 35.75
N ALA A 410 -6.61 8.35 34.71
CA ALA A 410 -6.15 9.73 34.63
C ALA A 410 -6.66 10.58 35.81
N LEU A 411 -7.93 10.40 36.20
CA LEU A 411 -8.53 11.10 37.34
C LEU A 411 -7.90 10.68 38.67
N ALA A 412 -7.65 9.38 38.86
CA ALA A 412 -6.99 8.88 40.06
C ALA A 412 -5.55 9.39 40.17
N LYS A 413 -4.80 9.40 39.06
CA LYS A 413 -3.44 9.99 39.01
C LYS A 413 -3.47 11.46 39.40
N ALA A 414 -4.40 12.24 38.84
CA ALA A 414 -4.53 13.66 39.17
C ALA A 414 -4.89 13.90 40.65
N TYR A 415 -5.76 13.06 41.23
CA TYR A 415 -6.03 13.09 42.67
C TYR A 415 -4.81 12.74 43.51
N ASN A 416 -4.05 11.71 43.13
CA ASN A 416 -2.86 11.28 43.85
C ASN A 416 -1.79 12.39 43.88
N ASP A 417 -1.52 13.02 42.73
CA ASP A 417 -0.58 14.14 42.62
C ASP A 417 -1.06 15.40 43.34
N ALA A 418 -2.38 15.58 43.50
CA ALA A 418 -2.96 16.63 44.36
C ALA A 418 -2.88 16.32 45.86
N GLY A 419 -2.29 15.20 46.27
CA GLY A 419 -2.24 14.73 47.65
C GLY A 419 -3.54 14.09 48.15
N GLN A 420 -4.53 13.89 47.28
CA GLN A 420 -5.85 13.34 47.60
C GLN A 420 -5.87 11.81 47.43
N LYS A 421 -4.97 11.11 48.13
CA LYS A 421 -4.77 9.65 47.99
C LYS A 421 -6.05 8.83 48.19
N ASN A 422 -6.90 9.24 49.15
CA ASN A 422 -8.17 8.56 49.40
C ASN A 422 -9.15 8.69 48.23
N ALA A 423 -9.19 9.87 47.59
CA ALA A 423 -10.04 10.09 46.42
C ALA A 423 -9.54 9.27 45.21
N ALA A 424 -8.22 9.24 44.99
CA ALA A 424 -7.59 8.40 43.97
C ALA A 424 -7.93 6.92 44.15
N LYS A 425 -7.73 6.39 45.36
CA LYS A 425 -8.07 5.01 45.72
C LYS A 425 -9.56 4.72 45.49
N GLN A 426 -10.45 5.57 46.01
CA GLN A 426 -11.89 5.37 45.91
C GLN A 426 -12.37 5.38 44.45
N THR A 427 -11.76 6.20 43.60
CA THR A 427 -12.07 6.28 42.16
C THR A 427 -11.85 4.91 41.50
N LEU A 428 -10.65 4.34 41.63
CA LEU A 428 -10.31 3.06 41.00
C LEU A 428 -11.01 1.86 41.66
N THR A 429 -11.16 1.84 42.99
CA THR A 429 -11.86 0.73 43.66
C THR A 429 -13.35 0.67 43.29
N LYS A 430 -14.02 1.82 43.11
CA LYS A 430 -15.41 1.85 42.63
C LYS A 430 -15.51 1.32 41.21
N PHE A 431 -14.59 1.71 40.34
CA PHE A 431 -14.55 1.24 38.96
C PHE A 431 -14.25 -0.26 38.87
N SER A 432 -13.29 -0.75 39.66
CA SER A 432 -13.00 -2.18 39.83
C SER A 432 -14.24 -2.99 40.22
N ALA A 433 -15.04 -2.47 41.17
CA ALA A 433 -16.28 -3.14 41.58
C ALA A 433 -17.36 -3.15 40.49
N ALA A 434 -17.45 -2.10 39.66
CA ALA A 434 -18.42 -2.01 38.57
C ALA A 434 -18.07 -2.94 37.39
N HIS A 435 -16.78 -3.18 37.15
CA HIS A 435 -16.26 -3.98 36.04
C HIS A 435 -15.67 -5.33 36.49
N SER A 436 -16.30 -5.96 37.49
CA SER A 436 -15.77 -7.13 38.21
C SER A 436 -15.45 -8.38 37.36
N THR A 437 -15.87 -8.42 36.09
CA THR A 437 -15.70 -9.55 35.18
C THR A 437 -14.70 -9.29 34.06
N GLU A 438 -14.14 -8.08 33.96
CA GLU A 438 -13.34 -7.64 32.82
C GLU A 438 -11.84 -7.67 33.15
N THR A 439 -11.18 -8.78 32.80
CA THR A 439 -9.77 -9.03 33.16
C THR A 439 -8.82 -7.92 32.73
N ASN A 440 -8.99 -7.38 31.52
CA ASN A 440 -8.20 -6.29 30.95
C ASN A 440 -8.31 -4.98 31.76
N ILE A 441 -9.49 -4.69 32.31
CA ILE A 441 -9.67 -3.53 33.20
C ILE A 441 -8.90 -3.75 34.48
N HIS A 442 -9.03 -4.91 35.12
CA HIS A 442 -8.30 -5.19 36.35
C HIS A 442 -6.77 -5.17 36.15
N GLU A 443 -6.26 -5.62 35.01
CA GLU A 443 -4.84 -5.49 34.65
C GLU A 443 -4.39 -4.02 34.57
N SER A 444 -5.20 -3.16 33.95
CA SER A 444 -4.96 -1.72 33.86
C SER A 444 -5.01 -1.04 35.23
N LEU A 445 -5.98 -1.41 36.08
CA LEU A 445 -6.12 -0.90 37.44
C LEU A 445 -4.96 -1.33 38.34
N LYS A 446 -4.51 -2.58 38.25
CA LYS A 446 -3.31 -3.09 38.95
C LYS A 446 -2.09 -2.25 38.61
N ALA A 447 -1.86 -1.98 37.33
CA ALA A 447 -0.75 -1.15 36.86
C ALA A 447 -0.84 0.27 37.45
N ALA A 448 -2.03 0.90 37.39
CA ALA A 448 -2.26 2.24 37.94
C ALA A 448 -2.03 2.32 39.46
N PHE A 449 -2.53 1.34 40.23
CA PHE A 449 -2.27 1.28 41.68
C PHE A 449 -0.79 1.08 41.99
N THR A 450 -0.09 0.27 41.20
CA THR A 450 1.36 0.04 41.35
C THR A 450 2.14 1.32 41.10
N GLU A 451 1.84 2.04 40.02
CA GLU A 451 2.46 3.33 39.68
C GLU A 451 2.26 4.37 40.79
N MET A 452 1.07 4.43 41.38
CA MET A 452 0.74 5.32 42.51
C MET A 452 1.25 4.81 43.87
N LYS A 453 2.00 3.70 43.91
CA LYS A 453 2.54 3.06 45.13
C LYS A 453 1.47 2.62 46.13
N MET A 454 0.29 2.23 45.64
CA MET A 454 -0.84 1.69 46.41
C MET A 454 -0.78 0.16 46.41
N THR A 455 0.18 -0.39 47.15
CA THR A 455 0.55 -1.82 47.07
C THR A 455 -0.56 -2.77 47.54
N ALA A 456 -1.33 -2.37 48.55
CA ALA A 456 -2.43 -3.19 49.07
C ALA A 456 -3.56 -3.32 48.04
N GLU A 457 -3.88 -2.23 47.34
CA GLU A 457 -4.88 -2.19 46.29
C GLU A 457 -4.42 -2.95 45.04
N ALA A 458 -3.16 -2.77 44.62
CA ALA A 458 -2.59 -3.54 43.50
C ALA A 458 -2.64 -5.05 43.74
N LYS A 459 -2.39 -5.51 44.98
CA LYS A 459 -2.50 -6.92 45.36
C LYS A 459 -3.94 -7.44 45.31
N LYS A 460 -4.93 -6.59 45.61
CA LYS A 460 -6.34 -6.98 45.47
C LYS A 460 -6.73 -7.18 44.00
N GLU A 461 -6.32 -6.26 43.12
CA GLU A 461 -6.55 -6.42 41.68
C GLU A 461 -5.87 -7.69 41.15
N GLU A 462 -4.66 -8.01 41.61
CA GLU A 462 -3.96 -9.26 41.27
C GLU A 462 -4.75 -10.52 41.66
N GLN A 463 -5.38 -10.53 42.83
CA GLN A 463 -6.23 -11.65 43.26
C GLN A 463 -7.49 -11.79 42.40
N ILE A 464 -8.09 -10.66 41.98
CA ILE A 464 -9.26 -10.66 41.09
C ILE A 464 -8.85 -11.22 39.73
N ILE A 465 -7.75 -10.74 39.15
CA ILE A 465 -7.21 -11.24 37.87
C ILE A 465 -6.97 -12.75 37.92
N ALA A 466 -6.32 -13.25 38.98
CA ALA A 466 -6.08 -14.68 39.15
C ALA A 466 -7.38 -15.48 39.20
N THR A 467 -8.39 -14.98 39.92
CA THR A 467 -9.72 -15.60 40.00
C THR A 467 -10.42 -15.65 38.65
N LEU A 468 -10.36 -14.55 37.88
CA LEU A 468 -10.97 -14.47 36.55
C LEU A 468 -10.30 -15.42 35.56
N LYS A 469 -8.96 -15.47 35.54
CA LYS A 469 -8.20 -16.38 34.68
C LYS A 469 -8.49 -17.85 35.00
N GLN A 470 -8.59 -18.20 36.28
CA GLN A 470 -8.99 -19.56 36.67
C GLN A 470 -10.38 -19.92 36.16
N LYS A 471 -11.37 -19.03 36.29
CA LYS A 471 -12.72 -19.26 35.77
C LYS A 471 -12.73 -19.43 34.24
N GLU A 472 -11.93 -18.65 33.53
CA GLU A 472 -11.78 -18.74 32.08
C GLU A 472 -11.19 -20.09 31.67
N GLU A 473 -10.15 -20.56 32.36
CA GLU A 473 -9.56 -21.88 32.16
C GLU A 473 -10.57 -23.01 32.43
N GLU A 474 -11.34 -22.94 33.51
CA GLU A 474 -12.39 -23.91 33.83
C GLU A 474 -13.49 -23.94 32.76
N MET A 475 -13.88 -22.78 32.22
CA MET A 475 -14.84 -22.70 31.12
C MET A 475 -14.29 -23.31 29.83
N LEU A 476 -13.03 -23.02 29.50
CA LEU A 476 -12.37 -23.58 28.32
C LEU A 476 -12.25 -25.10 28.40
N GLN A 477 -11.90 -25.64 29.59
CA GLN A 477 -11.87 -27.08 29.82
C GLN A 477 -13.24 -27.72 29.65
N LYS A 478 -14.31 -27.13 30.21
CA LYS A 478 -15.68 -27.62 30.02
C LYS A 478 -16.11 -27.58 28.56
N TYR A 479 -15.75 -26.52 27.83
CA TYR A 479 -16.05 -26.39 26.42
C TYR A 479 -15.36 -27.48 25.59
N GLN A 480 -14.07 -27.74 25.85
CA GLN A 480 -13.31 -28.81 25.19
C GLN A 480 -13.90 -30.20 25.51
N GLN A 481 -14.28 -30.45 26.76
CA GLN A 481 -14.95 -31.70 27.16
C GLN A 481 -16.27 -31.89 26.39
N ASN A 482 -17.07 -30.84 26.24
CA ASN A 482 -18.32 -30.89 25.48
C ASN A 482 -18.08 -31.14 23.97
N LEU A 483 -17.06 -30.52 23.38
CA LEU A 483 -16.67 -30.80 21.98
C LEU A 483 -16.24 -32.26 21.79
N ASN A 484 -15.42 -32.78 22.70
CA ASN A 484 -14.96 -34.16 22.66
C ASN A 484 -16.11 -35.16 22.82
N GLN A 485 -17.08 -34.86 23.70
CA GLN A 485 -18.29 -35.68 23.85
C GLN A 485 -19.18 -35.66 22.59
N LYS A 486 -19.37 -34.49 21.96
CA LYS A 486 -20.10 -34.38 20.68
C LYS A 486 -19.39 -35.09 19.53
N ALA A 487 -18.06 -35.04 19.48
CA ALA A 487 -17.28 -35.76 18.49
C ALA A 487 -17.33 -37.29 18.68
N ALA A 488 -17.44 -37.75 19.94
CA ALA A 488 -17.55 -39.16 20.28
C ALA A 488 -18.96 -39.76 20.06
N ASN A 489 -20.01 -38.92 19.96
CA ASN A 489 -21.39 -39.40 19.80
C ASN A 489 -22.26 -38.44 18.95
N PRO A 490 -22.16 -38.49 17.61
CA PRO A 490 -22.79 -37.50 16.72
C PRO A 490 -24.33 -37.54 16.67
N GLU A 491 -24.99 -38.59 17.16
CA GLU A 491 -26.45 -38.73 17.14
C GLU A 491 -27.14 -38.25 18.44
N ALA A 492 -26.40 -37.85 19.47
CA ALA A 492 -26.97 -37.33 20.71
C ALA A 492 -27.02 -35.79 20.71
N SER A 493 -27.94 -35.20 19.93
CA SER A 493 -28.34 -33.79 20.13
C SER A 493 -29.42 -33.69 21.20
N PRO A 494 -29.23 -32.93 22.30
CA PRO A 494 -30.35 -32.44 23.08
C PRO A 494 -31.00 -31.26 22.36
N SER A 495 -32.32 -31.17 22.45
CA SER A 495 -33.14 -30.04 22.01
C SER A 495 -32.57 -28.71 22.51
N ALA A 496 -32.48 -27.74 21.60
CA ALA A 496 -31.98 -26.40 21.85
C ALA A 496 -32.78 -25.68 22.94
N GLU A 497 -32.19 -25.53 24.13
CA GLU A 497 -32.42 -24.33 24.94
C GLU A 497 -31.36 -23.31 24.55
N ALA A 498 -31.82 -22.24 23.93
CA ALA A 498 -31.02 -21.08 23.57
C ALA A 498 -30.46 -20.42 24.83
N THR A 499 -29.24 -20.78 25.22
CA THR A 499 -28.39 -19.93 26.06
C THR A 499 -27.36 -19.29 25.15
N GLN A 500 -27.38 -17.97 25.13
CA GLN A 500 -26.54 -17.10 24.31
C GLN A 500 -25.07 -17.53 24.45
N SER A 501 -24.44 -17.87 23.33
CA SER A 501 -22.98 -17.94 23.25
C SER A 501 -22.39 -16.57 23.59
N PRO A 502 -21.32 -16.49 24.41
CA PRO A 502 -20.50 -15.29 24.42
C PRO A 502 -19.80 -15.23 23.07
N ALA A 503 -20.13 -14.23 22.27
CA ALA A 503 -19.35 -13.88 21.09
C ALA A 503 -17.89 -13.60 21.53
N PRO A 504 -16.88 -13.99 20.73
CA PRO A 504 -15.53 -13.49 20.96
C PRO A 504 -15.58 -11.96 20.89
N SER A 505 -15.06 -11.31 21.92
CA SER A 505 -14.89 -9.86 21.95
C SER A 505 -13.89 -9.46 20.86
N ASP A 506 -14.43 -9.06 19.71
CA ASP A 506 -13.72 -8.20 18.77
C ASP A 506 -13.44 -6.88 19.49
N SER A 507 -12.28 -6.80 20.13
CA SER A 507 -11.68 -5.53 20.55
C SER A 507 -10.90 -4.94 19.38
N THR A 508 -11.61 -4.43 18.38
CA THR A 508 -11.09 -3.36 17.54
C THR A 508 -12.19 -2.37 17.16
N ALA A 509 -11.87 -1.08 17.32
CA ALA A 509 -12.55 0.12 16.82
C ALA A 509 -13.78 0.64 17.59
N ASN A 510 -13.51 1.60 18.48
CA ASN A 510 -14.13 2.93 18.42
C ASN A 510 -13.12 4.01 18.80
#